data_AF-A0A2E7SSG3-F1
#
_entry.id   AF-A0A2E7SSG3-F1
#
_cell.length_a   1.000
_cell.length_b   1.000
_cell.length_c   1.000
_cell.angle_alpha   90.00
_cell.angle_beta   90.00
_cell.angle_gamma   90.00
#
_symmetry.space_group_name_H-M   'P 1'
#
loop_
_entity.id
_entity.type
_entity.pdbx_description
1 polymer ?
#
loop_
_entity_poly.entity_id
_entity_poly.type
_entity_poly.pdbx_seq_one_letter_code
_entity_poly.pdbx_strand_id
1 'polypeptide(L)'
;MNLWSSTLLCLSAGLAGLQAAEPSSNEFYRRDTVQTIHLNISKGNLQKMHDALPERIYVPGTFRWGDVKLENVGIRYKGNSSSRPKQRHKR
;
A
#
# COMPACT_ATOMS: atom_id res chain seq x y z
N MET A 1 41.56 55.14 -0.68
CA MET A 1 41.41 53.67 -0.77
C MET A 1 40.29 53.30 0.18
N ASN A 2 39.07 53.21 -0.33
CA ASN A 2 37.86 53.14 0.50
C ASN A 2 37.43 51.68 0.66
N LEU A 3 37.33 51.26 1.93
CA LEU A 3 36.62 50.08 2.39
C LEU A 3 35.19 50.09 1.83
N TRP A 4 34.64 48.92 1.46
CA TRP A 4 33.24 48.56 1.69
C TRP A 4 33.11 47.06 1.85
N SER A 5 32.74 46.66 3.07
CA SER A 5 32.32 45.31 3.44
C SER A 5 30.80 45.25 3.28
N SER A 6 30.29 44.27 2.55
CA SER A 6 28.85 44.03 2.43
C SER A 6 28.53 42.66 3.02
N THR A 7 28.21 42.64 4.32
CA THR A 7 27.69 41.45 5.00
C THR A 7 26.18 41.38 4.74
N LEU A 8 25.77 40.47 3.85
CA LEU A 8 24.36 40.10 3.69
C LEU A 8 23.95 39.16 4.82
N LEU A 9 23.19 39.66 5.80
CA LEU A 9 22.45 38.84 6.75
C LEU A 9 21.22 38.25 6.04
N CYS A 10 21.23 36.95 5.76
CA CYS A 10 20.01 36.21 5.44
C CYS A 10 19.34 35.78 6.75
N LEU A 11 18.24 36.43 7.13
CA LEU A 11 17.32 35.87 8.13
C LEU A 11 16.42 34.84 7.44
N SER A 12 16.66 33.56 7.66
CA SER A 12 15.71 32.50 7.35
C SER A 12 14.66 32.43 8.47
N ALA A 13 13.47 32.96 8.22
CA ALA A 13 12.32 32.71 9.07
C ALA A 13 11.94 31.23 8.96
N GLY A 14 12.11 30.49 10.06
CA GLY A 14 11.76 29.07 10.13
C GLY A 14 10.25 28.86 10.03
N LEU A 15 9.80 28.19 8.97
CA LEU A 15 8.50 27.56 8.94
C LEU A 15 8.54 26.37 9.91
N ALA A 16 8.06 26.56 11.13
CA ALA A 16 7.76 25.44 12.01
C ALA A 16 6.60 24.65 11.38
N GLY A 17 6.93 23.55 10.69
CA GLY A 17 5.94 22.64 10.16
C GLY A 17 5.10 22.05 11.29
N LEU A 18 3.78 22.14 11.18
CA LEU A 18 2.86 21.33 11.98
C LEU A 18 3.07 19.87 11.59
N GLN A 19 3.86 19.15 12.37
CA GLN A 19 4.00 17.71 12.21
C GLN A 19 2.76 17.04 12.79
N ALA A 20 1.88 16.53 11.93
CA ALA A 20 0.77 15.70 12.35
C ALA A 20 1.33 14.49 13.13
N ALA A 21 0.72 14.18 14.28
CA ALA A 21 1.12 13.01 15.04
C ALA A 21 0.85 11.74 14.20
N GLU A 22 1.85 10.87 14.10
CA GLU A 22 1.68 9.57 13.44
C GLU A 22 0.64 8.74 14.22
N PRO A 23 -0.36 8.15 13.54
CA PRO A 23 -1.38 7.35 14.20
C PRO A 23 -0.76 6.15 14.92
N SER A 24 -1.26 5.84 16.11
CA SER A 24 -0.76 4.69 16.87
C SER A 24 -1.11 3.36 16.16
N SER A 25 -0.35 2.30 16.39
CA SER A 25 -0.67 0.98 15.82
C SER A 25 -2.07 0.47 16.20
N ASN A 26 -2.59 0.86 17.37
CA ASN A 26 -3.94 0.49 17.81
C ASN A 26 -5.03 1.28 17.08
N GLU A 27 -4.72 2.49 16.62
CA GLU A 27 -5.60 3.31 15.81
C GLU A 27 -5.63 2.80 14.36
N PHE A 28 -4.46 2.44 13.82
CA PHE A 28 -4.35 1.84 12.48
C PHE A 28 -4.99 0.44 12.40
N TYR A 29 -4.75 -0.42 13.38
CA TYR A 29 -5.22 -1.81 13.38
C TYR A 29 -5.89 -2.18 14.72
N ARG A 30 -7.22 -2.08 14.75
CA ARG A 30 -8.03 -2.45 15.91
C ARG A 30 -8.17 -3.97 15.98
N ARG A 31 -7.34 -4.61 16.80
CA ARG A 31 -7.19 -6.08 16.92
C ARG A 31 -8.48 -6.81 17.32
N ASP A 32 -9.31 -6.17 18.12
CA ASP A 32 -10.55 -6.75 18.65
C ASP A 32 -11.75 -6.59 17.70
N THR A 33 -11.50 -6.11 16.48
CA THR A 33 -12.54 -5.87 15.47
C THR A 33 -12.19 -6.57 14.17
N VAL A 34 -13.20 -7.15 13.53
CA VAL A 34 -13.04 -7.66 12.16
C VAL A 34 -12.84 -6.47 11.23
N GLN A 35 -11.68 -6.44 10.59
CA GLN A 35 -11.35 -5.43 9.58
C GLN A 35 -11.85 -5.88 8.22
N THR A 36 -12.57 -5.01 7.52
CA THR A 36 -13.02 -5.28 6.15
C THR A 36 -12.07 -4.64 5.16
N ILE A 37 -11.49 -5.46 4.29
CA ILE A 37 -10.72 -5.01 3.13
C ILE A 37 -11.48 -5.33 1.84
N HIS A 38 -11.31 -4.49 0.82
CA HIS A 38 -11.84 -4.73 -0.51
C HIS A 38 -10.69 -4.83 -1.50
N LEU A 39 -10.64 -5.95 -2.22
CA LEU A 39 -9.75 -6.14 -3.35
C LEU A 39 -10.58 -6.12 -4.63
N ASN A 40 -10.20 -5.30 -5.59
CA ASN A 40 -10.82 -5.29 -6.92
C ASN A 40 -9.79 -5.71 -7.97
N ILE A 41 -10.16 -6.67 -8.82
CA ILE A 41 -9.36 -7.20 -9.91
C ILE A 41 -10.26 -7.20 -11.14
N SER A 42 -9.75 -6.69 -12.27
CA SER A 42 -10.50 -6.78 -13.53
C SER A 42 -10.68 -8.25 -13.95
N LYS A 43 -11.76 -8.54 -14.65
CA LYS A 43 -12.02 -9.90 -15.17
C LYS A 43 -10.85 -10.43 -16.02
N GLY A 44 -10.24 -9.57 -16.84
CA GLY A 44 -9.08 -9.94 -17.67
C GLY A 44 -7.83 -10.26 -16.84
N ASN A 45 -7.58 -9.51 -15.77
CA ASN A 45 -6.47 -9.78 -14.87
C ASN A 45 -6.71 -11.06 -14.04
N LEU A 46 -7.94 -11.30 -13.60
CA LEU A 46 -8.30 -12.54 -12.93
C LEU A 46 -8.08 -13.75 -13.86
N GLN A 47 -8.47 -13.65 -15.13
CA GLN A 47 -8.22 -14.70 -16.12
C GLN A 47 -6.71 -14.94 -16.33
N LYS A 48 -5.93 -13.87 -16.53
CA LYS A 48 -4.46 -13.96 -16.62
C LYS A 48 -3.83 -14.67 -15.43
N MET A 49 -4.32 -14.40 -14.21
CA MET A 49 -3.84 -15.09 -13.00
C MET A 49 -4.15 -16.60 -13.03
N HIS A 50 -5.33 -16.99 -13.54
CA HIS A 50 -5.72 -18.39 -13.66
C HIS A 50 -4.89 -19.14 -14.69
N ASP A 51 -4.70 -18.54 -15.87
CA ASP A 51 -3.95 -19.14 -16.98
C ASP A 51 -2.47 -19.31 -16.65
N ALA A 52 -1.92 -18.43 -15.81
CA ALA A 52 -0.54 -18.48 -15.36
C ALA A 52 -0.28 -19.43 -14.18
N LEU A 53 -1.24 -20.29 -13.81
CA LEU A 53 -0.97 -21.35 -12.83
C LEU A 53 -0.12 -22.46 -13.50
N PRO A 54 0.94 -22.98 -12.84
CA PRO A 54 1.27 -22.84 -11.42
C PRO A 54 2.24 -21.70 -11.06
N GLU A 55 2.67 -20.87 -12.01
CA GLU A 55 3.66 -19.80 -11.83
C GLU A 55 3.20 -18.72 -10.83
N ARG A 56 1.88 -18.43 -10.78
CA ARG A 56 1.24 -17.48 -9.83
C ARG A 56 1.81 -16.06 -9.92
N ILE A 57 1.65 -15.45 -11.10
CA ILE A 57 2.07 -14.08 -11.40
C ILE A 57 1.29 -13.02 -10.59
N TYR A 58 1.87 -11.83 -10.49
CA TYR A 58 1.16 -10.63 -10.03
C TYR A 58 0.42 -9.97 -11.19
N VAL A 59 -0.79 -9.47 -10.91
CA VAL A 59 -1.55 -8.62 -11.81
C VAL A 59 -1.99 -7.35 -11.08
N PRO A 60 -2.22 -6.23 -11.79
CA PRO A 60 -2.65 -5.00 -11.14
C PRO A 60 -4.12 -5.07 -10.69
N GLY A 61 -4.41 -4.44 -9.57
CA GLY A 61 -5.76 -4.19 -9.06
C GLY A 61 -5.78 -3.05 -8.05
N THR A 62 -6.85 -3.00 -7.25
CA THR A 62 -7.03 -1.96 -6.24
C THR A 62 -7.29 -2.58 -4.87
N PHE A 63 -6.80 -1.89 -3.83
CA PHE A 63 -7.00 -2.26 -2.44
C PHE A 63 -7.67 -1.11 -1.71
N ARG A 64 -8.71 -1.40 -0.93
CA ARG A 64 -9.34 -0.42 -0.04
C ARG A 64 -9.50 -0.99 1.36
N TRP A 65 -9.13 -0.21 2.36
CA TRP A 65 -9.33 -0.54 3.77
C TRP A 65 -9.68 0.75 4.52
N GLY A 66 -10.90 0.81 5.06
CA GLY A 66 -11.48 2.07 5.54
C GLY A 66 -11.51 3.11 4.42
N ASP A 67 -10.97 4.30 4.72
CA ASP A 67 -10.84 5.43 3.80
C ASP A 67 -9.54 5.40 2.97
N VAL A 68 -8.65 4.44 3.25
CA VAL A 68 -7.40 4.28 2.50
C VAL A 68 -7.69 3.49 1.22
N LYS A 69 -7.41 4.10 0.08
CA LYS A 69 -7.50 3.48 -1.25
C LYS A 69 -6.12 3.47 -1.92
N LEU A 70 -5.65 2.29 -2.28
CA LEU A 70 -4.41 2.10 -3.02
C LEU A 70 -4.74 1.59 -4.42
N GLU A 71 -4.27 2.32 -5.42
CA GLU A 71 -4.36 1.97 -6.83
C GLU A 71 -3.10 1.23 -7.28
N ASN A 72 -3.21 0.47 -8.37
CA ASN A 72 -2.08 -0.23 -8.99
C ASN A 72 -1.30 -1.15 -8.03
N VAL A 73 -2.01 -1.86 -7.15
CA VAL A 73 -1.42 -2.84 -6.26
C VAL A 73 -1.24 -4.18 -6.97
N GLY A 74 -0.15 -4.89 -6.69
CA GLY A 74 0.09 -6.23 -7.19
C GLY A 74 -0.74 -7.26 -6.44
N ILE A 75 -1.62 -7.98 -7.13
CA ILE A 75 -2.43 -9.07 -6.58
C ILE A 75 -1.99 -10.38 -7.22
N ARG A 76 -1.84 -11.43 -6.40
CA ARG A 76 -1.51 -12.78 -6.87
C ARG A 76 -2.15 -13.84 -5.99
N TYR A 77 -2.23 -15.06 -6.52
CA TYR A 77 -2.53 -16.23 -5.69
C TYR A 77 -1.40 -16.51 -4.71
N LYS A 78 -1.75 -16.74 -3.44
CA LYS A 78 -0.80 -17.23 -2.44
C LYS A 78 -0.39 -18.67 -2.78
N GLY A 79 0.90 -18.96 -2.64
CA GLY A 79 1.42 -20.31 -2.81
C GLY A 79 1.35 -21.19 -1.56
N ASN A 80 0.84 -22.43 -1.72
CA ASN A 80 0.89 -23.60 -0.81
C ASN A 80 -0.12 -24.67 -1.28
N SER A 81 -0.41 -25.69 -0.47
CA SER A 81 -1.45 -26.71 -0.69
C SER A 81 -2.78 -26.13 -1.18
N SER A 82 -3.16 -24.94 -0.72
CA SER A 82 -4.42 -24.29 -1.07
C SER A 82 -4.62 -23.93 -2.55
N SER A 83 -3.59 -23.96 -3.40
CA SER A 83 -3.74 -23.65 -4.84
C SER A 83 -4.05 -24.88 -5.71
N ARG A 84 -4.27 -26.07 -5.13
CA ARG A 84 -4.69 -27.27 -5.87
C ARG A 84 -6.21 -27.43 -5.76
N PRO A 85 -6.99 -27.12 -6.82
CA PRO A 85 -8.45 -27.21 -6.78
C PRO A 85 -8.97 -28.64 -6.58
N LYS A 86 -8.16 -29.67 -6.90
CA LYS A 86 -8.51 -31.09 -6.76
C LYS A 86 -8.05 -31.72 -5.43
N GLN A 87 -7.73 -30.93 -4.40
CA GLN A 87 -7.31 -31.51 -3.12
C GLN A 87 -8.49 -32.13 -2.37
N ARG A 88 -8.37 -33.41 -2.00
CA ARG A 88 -9.37 -34.19 -1.25
C ARG A 88 -9.87 -33.54 0.06
N HIS A 89 -9.06 -32.65 0.66
CA HIS A 89 -9.35 -31.99 1.93
C HIS A 89 -10.00 -30.60 1.76
N LYS A 90 -10.08 -30.10 0.53
CA LYS A 90 -10.83 -28.90 0.19
C LYS A 90 -12.20 -29.35 -0.28
N ARG A 91 -13.16 -29.31 0.64
CA ARG A 91 -14.58 -29.58 0.36
C ARG A 91 -15.18 -28.46 -0.45
#